data_AF-A0A109W7U2-F1
#
_entry.id   AF-A0A109W7U2-F1
#
_cell.length_a   1.000
_cell.length_b   1.000
_cell.length_c   1.000
_cell.angle_alpha   90.00
_cell.angle_beta   90.00
_cell.angle_gamma   90.00
#
_symmetry.space_group_name_H-M   'P 1'
#
loop_
_entity.id
_entity.type
_entity.pdbx_description
1 polymer ?
#
loop_
_entity_poly.entity_id
_entity_poly.type
_entity_poly.pdbx_seq_one_letter_code
_entity_poly.pdbx_strand_id
1 'polypeptide(L)'
;MSAPTEPTGRTSSDDASGPGPGGARSALVTYTALYRRAAWLVALTGLVVAVLGVAAGALLAGGPGLRGGLIGGGTVLLLSAVSVGILLVPWDRRPLLAGLAPMASFLGKLVVVGAVVLAFAHRTGFSHLTTFLVIVVGVLASMVVESAALASRRAPVVEPGTRLDG
;
A
#
# COMPACT_ATOMS: atom_id res chain seq x y z
N MET A 1 67.30 15.77 -19.75
CA MET A 1 66.01 15.13 -19.44
C MET A 1 65.96 15.03 -17.92
N SER A 2 65.42 16.06 -17.28
CA SER A 2 65.37 16.17 -15.80
C SER A 2 64.00 16.76 -15.46
N ALA A 3 63.10 15.93 -14.93
CA ALA A 3 61.81 16.37 -14.42
C ALA A 3 61.96 16.71 -12.92
N PRO A 4 61.44 17.86 -12.45
CA PRO A 4 61.43 18.24 -11.05
C PRO A 4 60.11 17.89 -10.33
N THR A 5 60.29 17.47 -9.07
CA THR A 5 59.44 17.66 -7.87
C THR A 5 57.95 17.31 -7.91
N GLU A 6 57.65 16.22 -7.21
CA GLU A 6 56.37 15.82 -6.64
C GLU A 6 55.85 16.86 -5.63
N PRO A 7 54.61 17.37 -5.76
CA PRO A 7 53.94 18.07 -4.68
C PRO A 7 53.12 17.08 -3.84
N THR A 8 53.60 16.87 -2.62
CA THR A 8 52.84 16.28 -1.51
C THR A 8 51.64 17.15 -1.15
N GLY A 9 50.51 16.51 -0.82
CA GLY A 9 49.47 17.13 0.00
C GLY A 9 48.17 17.51 -0.71
N ARG A 10 47.24 16.56 -0.76
CA ARG A 10 45.85 16.80 -0.35
C ARG A 10 45.24 15.48 0.08
N THR A 11 45.32 15.18 1.38
CA THR A 11 44.40 14.25 2.02
C THR A 11 43.00 14.81 1.81
N SER A 12 42.22 14.17 0.96
CA SER A 12 40.78 14.37 0.84
C SER A 12 40.11 13.90 2.13
N SER A 13 40.16 14.75 3.16
CA SER A 13 39.40 14.57 4.40
C SER A 13 37.93 14.98 4.27
N ASP A 14 37.44 15.27 3.06
CA ASP A 14 36.06 15.73 2.81
C ASP A 14 35.10 14.62 2.30
N ASP A 15 35.58 13.41 2.02
CA ASP A 15 34.72 12.29 1.60
C ASP A 15 34.00 11.58 2.75
N ALA A 16 34.11 12.08 3.98
CA ALA A 16 33.41 11.55 5.15
C ALA A 16 32.02 12.19 5.38
N SER A 17 31.44 12.85 4.39
CA SER A 17 30.11 13.45 4.50
C SER A 17 29.02 12.46 4.09
N GLY A 18 28.88 11.36 4.85
CA GLY A 18 27.62 10.62 4.89
C GLY A 18 26.47 11.59 5.24
N PRO A 19 25.22 11.33 4.81
CA PRO A 19 24.12 12.26 5.02
C PRO A 19 24.07 12.66 6.49
N GLY A 20 24.35 13.93 6.77
CA GLY A 20 24.42 14.42 8.14
C GLY A 20 23.15 14.06 8.91
N PRO A 21 23.17 14.01 10.25
CA PRO A 21 22.05 13.54 11.07
C PRO A 21 20.72 14.27 10.82
N GLY A 22 20.73 15.43 10.16
CA GLY A 22 19.54 16.13 9.64
C GLY A 22 18.95 15.52 8.36
N GLY A 23 19.78 15.06 7.42
CA GLY A 23 19.36 14.42 6.16
C GLY A 23 18.76 13.02 6.35
N ALA A 24 19.34 12.24 7.27
CA ALA A 24 18.76 10.95 7.66
C ALA A 24 17.37 11.13 8.34
N ARG A 25 17.22 12.16 9.18
CA ARG A 25 15.93 12.48 9.82
C ARG A 25 14.88 12.95 8.83
N SER A 26 15.22 13.83 7.87
CA SER A 26 14.27 14.30 6.85
C SER A 26 13.86 13.20 5.86
N ALA A 27 14.78 12.30 5.48
CA ALA A 27 14.48 11.13 4.66
C ALA A 27 13.53 10.15 5.38
N LEU A 28 13.77 9.85 6.67
CA LEU A 28 12.89 8.99 7.48
C LEU A 28 11.49 9.60 7.68
N VAL A 29 11.39 10.90 7.92
CA VAL A 29 10.10 11.62 8.03
C VAL A 29 9.32 11.58 6.71
N THR A 30 10.03 11.75 5.58
CA THR A 30 9.41 11.69 4.24
C THR A 30 8.93 10.28 3.91
N TYR A 31 9.73 9.26 4.21
CA TYR A 31 9.37 7.84 4.01
C TYR A 31 8.15 7.45 4.85
N THR A 32 8.16 7.73 6.16
CA THR A 32 7.03 7.42 7.05
C THR A 32 5.74 8.16 6.67
N ALA A 33 5.83 9.38 6.15
CA ALA A 33 4.68 10.13 5.64
C ALA A 33 4.06 9.49 4.39
N LEU A 34 4.88 8.94 3.48
CA LEU A 34 4.40 8.24 2.28
C LEU A 34 3.67 6.94 2.62
N TYR A 35 4.19 6.14 3.57
CA TYR A 35 3.51 4.91 4.03
C TYR A 35 2.18 5.21 4.71
N ARG A 36 2.16 6.24 5.57
CA ARG A 36 0.93 6.68 6.24
C ARG A 36 -0.09 7.19 5.23
N ARG A 37 0.34 7.91 4.18
CA ARG A 37 -0.53 8.37 3.09
C ARG A 37 -1.08 7.21 2.28
N ALA A 38 -0.26 6.23 1.92
CA ALA A 38 -0.70 5.04 1.21
C ALA A 38 -1.71 4.23 2.04
N ALA A 39 -1.44 4.03 3.33
CA ALA A 39 -2.37 3.37 4.24
C ALA A 39 -3.71 4.14 4.35
N TRP A 40 -3.66 5.46 4.43
CA TRP A 40 -4.85 6.32 4.44
C TRP A 40 -5.66 6.22 3.15
N LEU A 41 -5.00 6.22 1.98
CA LEU A 41 -5.67 6.08 0.70
C LEU A 41 -6.37 4.72 0.58
N VAL A 42 -5.70 3.62 0.98
CA VAL A 42 -6.31 2.29 1.01
C VAL A 42 -7.54 2.26 1.93
N ALA A 43 -7.42 2.80 3.15
CA ALA A 43 -8.53 2.84 4.10
C ALA A 43 -9.71 3.68 3.57
N LEU A 44 -9.43 4.85 2.99
CA LEU A 44 -10.44 5.74 2.43
C LEU A 44 -11.14 5.10 1.23
N THR A 45 -10.40 4.51 0.30
CA THR A 45 -10.98 3.82 -0.86
C THR A 45 -11.86 2.67 -0.40
N GLY A 46 -11.41 1.87 0.56
CA GLY A 46 -12.19 0.80 1.17
C GLY A 46 -13.51 1.30 1.76
N LEU A 47 -13.44 2.39 2.53
CA LEU A 47 -14.62 3.02 3.13
C LEU A 47 -15.60 3.54 2.08
N VAL A 48 -15.10 4.24 1.06
CA VAL A 48 -15.94 4.77 -0.03
C VAL A 48 -16.65 3.63 -0.76
N VAL A 49 -15.94 2.57 -1.12
CA VAL A 49 -16.55 1.41 -1.80
C VAL A 49 -17.58 0.73 -0.90
N ALA A 50 -17.31 0.59 0.41
CA ALA A 50 -18.26 0.02 1.34
C ALA A 50 -19.55 0.85 1.43
N VAL A 51 -19.43 2.17 1.59
CA VAL A 51 -20.59 3.08 1.66
C VAL A 51 -21.39 3.06 0.36
N LEU A 52 -20.72 3.14 -0.79
CA LEU A 52 -21.37 3.08 -2.10
C LEU A 52 -22.05 1.73 -2.33
N GLY A 53 -21.42 0.64 -1.93
CA GLY A 53 -21.99 -0.70 -2.04
C GLY A 53 -23.24 -0.89 -1.19
N VAL A 54 -23.23 -0.38 0.05
CA VAL A 54 -24.41 -0.37 0.94
C VAL A 54 -25.53 0.47 0.33
N ALA A 55 -25.22 1.69 -0.11
CA ALA A 55 -26.20 2.61 -0.70
C ALA A 55 -26.81 2.05 -1.99
N ALA A 56 -25.97 1.58 -2.93
CA ALA A 56 -26.44 0.97 -4.18
C ALA A 56 -27.26 -0.29 -3.92
N GLY A 57 -26.85 -1.12 -2.95
CA GLY A 57 -27.61 -2.30 -2.54
C GLY A 57 -29.01 -1.94 -2.02
N ALA A 58 -29.09 -0.96 -1.13
CA ALA A 58 -30.36 -0.50 -0.59
C ALA A 58 -31.29 0.07 -1.68
N LEU A 59 -30.74 0.85 -2.61
CA LEU A 59 -31.51 1.49 -3.69
C LEU A 59 -31.98 0.49 -4.76
N LEU A 60 -31.14 -0.49 -5.14
CA LEU A 60 -31.42 -1.39 -6.25
C LEU A 60 -32.22 -2.64 -5.85
N ALA A 61 -32.08 -3.10 -4.61
CA ALA A 61 -32.66 -4.36 -4.15
C ALA A 61 -33.37 -4.27 -2.79
N GLY A 62 -33.64 -3.05 -2.29
CA GLY A 62 -34.42 -2.81 -1.07
C GLY A 62 -33.79 -3.44 0.17
N GLY A 63 -34.62 -3.97 1.08
CA GLY A 63 -34.18 -4.58 2.35
C GLY A 63 -33.15 -5.71 2.19
N PRO A 64 -33.35 -6.70 1.30
CA PRO A 64 -32.34 -7.72 1.00
C PRO A 64 -31.05 -7.14 0.43
N GLY A 65 -31.16 -6.12 -0.42
CA GLY A 65 -30.03 -5.40 -0.99
C GLY A 65 -29.21 -4.64 0.06
N LEU A 66 -29.85 -3.97 1.01
CA LEU A 66 -29.19 -3.30 2.12
C LEU A 66 -28.35 -4.27 2.95
N ARG A 67 -28.93 -5.43 3.33
CA ARG A 67 -28.23 -6.46 4.10
C ARG A 67 -27.06 -7.05 3.31
N GLY A 68 -27.25 -7.29 2.02
CA GLY A 68 -26.17 -7.77 1.15
C GLY A 68 -25.05 -6.74 0.99
N GLY A 69 -25.42 -5.47 0.85
CA GLY A 69 -24.51 -4.34 0.83
C GLY A 69 -23.72 -4.19 2.14
N LEU A 70 -24.35 -4.40 3.31
CA LEU A 70 -23.66 -4.38 4.62
C LEU A 70 -22.64 -5.50 4.75
N ILE A 71 -22.98 -6.73 4.35
CA ILE A 71 -22.06 -7.87 4.37
C ILE A 71 -20.91 -7.62 3.40
N GLY A 72 -21.22 -7.20 2.17
CA GLY A 72 -20.21 -6.89 1.15
C GLY A 72 -19.30 -5.74 1.57
N GLY A 73 -19.89 -4.64 2.06
CA GLY A 73 -19.16 -3.47 2.53
C GLY A 73 -18.28 -3.78 3.73
N GLY A 74 -18.79 -4.53 4.72
CA GLY A 74 -17.99 -5.01 5.85
C GLY A 74 -16.81 -5.89 5.40
N THR A 75 -17.02 -6.72 4.37
CA THR A 75 -15.95 -7.51 3.76
C THR A 75 -14.89 -6.60 3.13
N VAL A 76 -15.28 -5.58 2.36
CA VAL A 76 -14.34 -4.62 1.76
C VAL A 76 -13.52 -3.86 2.81
N LEU A 77 -14.12 -3.51 3.94
CA LEU A 77 -13.41 -2.91 5.07
C LEU A 77 -12.38 -3.88 5.67
N LEU A 78 -12.74 -5.16 5.84
CA LEU A 78 -11.80 -6.20 6.29
C LEU A 78 -10.63 -6.38 5.32
N LEU A 79 -10.90 -6.42 4.01
CA LEU A 79 -9.86 -6.50 2.98
C LEU A 79 -8.92 -5.29 3.04
N SER A 80 -9.48 -4.09 3.23
CA SER A 80 -8.69 -2.86 3.35
C SER A 80 -7.82 -2.85 4.61
N ALA A 81 -8.32 -3.41 5.72
CA ALA A 81 -7.55 -3.58 6.94
C ALA A 81 -6.36 -4.54 6.77
N VAL A 82 -6.54 -5.65 6.02
CA VAL A 82 -5.44 -6.57 5.66
C VAL A 82 -4.35 -5.82 4.87
N SER A 83 -4.76 -5.05 3.86
CA SER A 83 -3.83 -4.24 3.06
C SER A 83 -3.08 -3.21 3.90
N VAL A 84 -3.77 -2.50 4.80
CA VAL A 84 -3.14 -1.55 5.74
C VAL A 84 -2.17 -2.25 6.69
N GLY A 85 -2.53 -3.40 7.24
CA GLY A 85 -1.66 -4.18 8.12
C GLY A 85 -0.33 -4.53 7.43
N ILE A 86 -0.38 -4.97 6.18
CA ILE A 86 0.81 -5.28 5.37
C ILE A 86 1.65 -4.03 5.10
N LEU A 87 1.03 -2.87 4.89
CA LEU A 87 1.74 -1.60 4.71
C LEU A 87 2.48 -1.16 5.99
N LEU A 88 1.97 -1.52 7.17
CA LEU A 88 2.55 -1.14 8.46
C LEU A 88 3.66 -2.10 8.93
N VAL A 89 3.83 -3.26 8.28
CA VAL A 89 4.91 -4.20 8.60
C VAL A 89 6.27 -3.57 8.22
N PRO A 90 7.27 -3.57 9.12
CA PRO A 90 8.60 -3.05 8.84
C PRO A 90 9.42 -4.03 7.98
N TRP A 91 9.22 -3.97 6.67
CA TRP A 91 9.85 -4.85 5.67
C TRP A 91 11.37 -4.65 5.55
N ASP A 92 11.90 -3.54 6.06
CA ASP A 92 13.32 -3.14 5.97
C ASP A 92 14.27 -4.19 6.59
N ARG A 93 13.77 -5.00 7.53
CA ARG A 93 14.55 -6.02 8.24
C ARG A 93 14.56 -7.39 7.54
N ARG A 94 13.70 -7.62 6.54
CA ARG A 94 13.49 -8.94 5.91
C ARG A 94 13.17 -8.81 4.41
N PRO A 95 14.13 -8.41 3.55
CA PRO A 95 13.91 -8.20 2.12
C PRO A 95 13.41 -9.44 1.37
N LEU A 96 13.82 -10.65 1.80
CA LEU A 96 13.28 -11.91 1.28
C LEU A 96 11.77 -12.07 1.53
N LEU A 97 11.24 -11.54 2.64
CA LEU A 97 9.81 -11.57 2.93
C LEU A 97 9.05 -10.41 2.26
N ALA A 98 9.73 -9.29 1.96
CA ALA A 98 9.13 -8.14 1.29
C ALA A 98 8.61 -8.50 -0.11
N GLY A 99 9.31 -9.39 -0.84
CA GLY A 99 8.86 -9.91 -2.13
C GLY A 99 7.58 -10.76 -2.04
N LEU A 100 7.30 -11.34 -0.87
CA LEU A 100 6.10 -12.15 -0.62
C LEU A 100 4.90 -11.32 -0.14
N ALA A 101 5.10 -10.04 0.21
CA ALA A 101 4.05 -9.18 0.76
C ALA A 101 2.79 -9.07 -0.15
N PRO A 102 2.92 -8.92 -1.49
CA PRO A 102 1.75 -8.90 -2.37
C PRO A 102 0.99 -10.23 -2.38
N MET A 103 1.73 -11.35 -2.36
CA MET A 103 1.14 -12.70 -2.33
C MET A 103 0.43 -12.96 -1.00
N ALA A 104 1.02 -12.52 0.12
CA ALA A 104 0.40 -12.58 1.43
C ALA A 104 -0.88 -11.73 1.52
N SER A 105 -0.89 -10.53 0.91
CA SER A 105 -2.09 -9.70 0.79
C SER A 105 -3.18 -10.43 0.03
N PHE A 106 -2.85 -10.95 -1.15
CA PHE A 106 -3.79 -11.66 -1.98
C PHE A 106 -4.35 -12.91 -1.28
N LEU A 107 -3.49 -13.70 -0.64
CA LEU A 107 -3.91 -14.87 0.13
C LEU A 107 -4.82 -14.50 1.30
N GLY A 108 -4.49 -13.43 2.03
CA GLY A 108 -5.36 -12.89 3.08
C GLY A 108 -6.75 -12.52 2.55
N LYS A 109 -6.82 -11.90 1.37
CA LYS A 109 -8.10 -11.58 0.72
C LYS A 109 -8.89 -12.82 0.36
N LEU A 110 -8.25 -13.86 -0.18
CA LEU A 110 -8.91 -15.13 -0.48
C LEU A 110 -9.49 -15.79 0.77
N VAL A 111 -8.74 -15.79 1.87
CA VAL A 111 -9.22 -16.32 3.16
C VAL A 111 -10.44 -15.52 3.65
N VAL A 112 -10.39 -14.19 3.60
CA VAL A 112 -11.52 -13.33 4.01
C VAL A 112 -12.75 -13.58 3.14
N VAL A 113 -12.60 -13.59 1.82
CA VAL A 113 -13.71 -13.86 0.89
C VAL A 113 -14.27 -15.25 1.10
N GLY A 114 -13.41 -16.28 1.21
CA GLY A 114 -13.84 -17.64 1.48
C GLY A 114 -14.58 -17.80 2.81
N ALA A 115 -14.09 -17.16 3.87
CA ALA A 115 -14.74 -17.13 5.18
C ALA A 115 -16.13 -16.48 5.12
N VAL A 116 -16.27 -15.37 4.39
CA VAL A 116 -17.57 -14.70 4.20
C VAL A 116 -18.52 -15.57 3.38
N VAL A 117 -18.06 -16.15 2.27
CA VAL A 117 -18.88 -17.07 1.46
C VAL A 117 -19.35 -18.24 2.32
N LEU A 118 -18.46 -18.86 3.10
CA LEU A 118 -18.81 -19.99 3.96
C LEU A 118 -19.78 -19.59 5.08
N ALA A 119 -19.54 -18.46 5.75
CA ALA A 119 -20.38 -17.98 6.85
C ALA A 119 -21.82 -17.64 6.40
N PHE A 120 -21.98 -17.27 5.13
CA PHE A 120 -23.26 -16.81 4.58
C PHE A 120 -23.86 -17.73 3.50
N ALA A 121 -23.22 -18.86 3.16
CA ALA A 121 -23.63 -19.76 2.08
C ALA A 121 -25.09 -20.24 2.19
N HIS A 122 -25.56 -20.49 3.42
CA HIS A 122 -26.89 -21.02 3.69
C HIS A 122 -27.85 -19.99 4.29
N ARG A 123 -27.41 -18.73 4.39
CA ARG A 123 -28.21 -17.66 4.98
C ARG A 123 -29.18 -17.11 3.94
N THR A 124 -30.46 -17.06 4.30
CA THR A 124 -31.53 -16.47 3.49
C THR A 124 -31.89 -15.08 4.02
N GLY A 125 -32.34 -14.18 3.15
CA GLY A 125 -32.78 -12.83 3.56
C GLY A 125 -31.82 -11.68 3.26
N PHE A 126 -30.77 -11.90 2.47
CA PHE A 126 -29.94 -10.86 1.86
C PHE A 126 -29.70 -11.18 0.38
N SER A 127 -29.40 -10.17 -0.43
CA SER A 127 -29.10 -10.33 -1.86
C SER A 127 -27.67 -10.84 -2.04
N HIS A 128 -27.53 -12.10 -2.47
CA HIS A 128 -26.23 -12.71 -2.78
C HIS A 128 -25.51 -11.97 -3.91
N LEU A 129 -26.26 -11.53 -4.93
CA LEU A 129 -25.73 -10.75 -6.05
C LEU A 129 -25.16 -9.40 -5.58
N THR A 130 -25.88 -8.69 -4.71
CA THR A 130 -25.41 -7.41 -4.17
C THR A 130 -24.14 -7.60 -3.36
N THR A 131 -24.12 -8.58 -2.45
CA THR A 131 -22.91 -8.92 -1.68
C THR A 131 -21.72 -9.20 -2.60
N PHE A 132 -21.93 -10.06 -3.60
CA PHE A 132 -20.90 -10.46 -4.56
C PHE A 132 -20.34 -9.25 -5.31
N LEU A 133 -21.21 -8.41 -5.89
CA LEU A 133 -20.79 -7.25 -6.67
C LEU A 133 -19.98 -6.26 -5.82
N VAL A 134 -20.39 -5.99 -4.58
CA VAL A 134 -19.66 -5.10 -3.68
C VAL A 134 -18.27 -5.66 -3.36
N ILE A 135 -18.15 -6.96 -3.10
CA ILE A 135 -16.85 -7.62 -2.85
C ILE A 135 -15.95 -7.54 -4.08
N VAL A 136 -16.48 -7.85 -5.27
CA VAL A 136 -15.72 -7.79 -6.53
C VAL A 136 -15.19 -6.38 -6.78
N VAL A 137 -16.05 -5.36 -6.68
CA VAL A 137 -15.65 -3.96 -6.85
C VAL A 137 -14.59 -3.57 -5.81
N GLY A 138 -14.74 -3.99 -4.55
CA GLY A 138 -13.76 -3.72 -3.50
C GLY A 138 -12.40 -4.39 -3.74
N VAL A 139 -12.39 -5.63 -4.21
CA VAL A 139 -11.15 -6.34 -4.57
C VAL A 139 -10.45 -5.64 -5.74
N LEU A 140 -11.19 -5.27 -6.79
CA LEU A 140 -10.63 -4.56 -7.95
C LEU A 140 -10.08 -3.18 -7.56
N ALA A 141 -10.85 -2.40 -6.80
CA ALA A 141 -10.40 -1.10 -6.31
C ALA A 141 -9.14 -1.22 -5.44
N SER A 142 -9.10 -2.23 -4.56
CA SER A 142 -7.93 -2.52 -3.73
C SER A 142 -6.69 -2.88 -4.57
N MET A 143 -6.84 -3.69 -5.62
CA MET A 143 -5.75 -4.04 -6.54
C MET A 143 -5.17 -2.81 -7.25
N VAL A 144 -6.03 -1.88 -7.69
CA VAL A 144 -5.59 -0.62 -8.33
C VAL A 144 -4.78 0.22 -7.35
N VAL A 145 -5.28 0.39 -6.12
CA VAL A 145 -4.58 1.17 -5.08
C VAL A 145 -3.26 0.51 -4.68
N GLU A 146 -3.22 -0.80 -4.50
CA GLU A 146 -1.98 -1.53 -4.18
C GLU A 146 -0.94 -1.40 -5.30
N SER A 147 -1.38 -1.50 -6.55
CA SER A 147 -0.50 -1.32 -7.72
C SER A 147 0.06 0.11 -7.79
N ALA A 148 -0.77 1.12 -7.56
CA ALA A 148 -0.35 2.51 -7.51
C ALA A 148 0.61 2.79 -6.33
N ALA A 149 0.36 2.19 -5.17
CA ALA A 149 1.23 2.31 -4.01
C ALA A 149 2.60 1.65 -4.24
N LEU A 150 2.65 0.52 -4.94
CA LEU A 150 3.90 -0.15 -5.33
C LEU A 150 4.66 0.64 -6.40
N ALA A 151 3.96 1.18 -7.41
CA ALA A 151 4.57 2.04 -8.43
C ALA A 151 5.20 3.30 -7.80
N SER A 152 4.54 3.89 -6.81
CA SER A 152 5.04 5.05 -6.07
C SER A 152 6.30 4.76 -5.24
N ARG A 153 6.59 3.49 -4.92
CA ARG A 153 7.85 3.09 -4.25
C ARG A 153 9.01 2.89 -5.21
N ARG A 154 8.77 2.83 -6.53
CA ARG A 154 9.78 2.47 -7.54
C ARG A 154 10.41 3.67 -8.27
N ALA A 155 10.15 4.92 -7.89
CA ALA A 155 10.72 6.09 -8.56
C ALA A 155 11.27 7.13 -7.56
N PRO A 156 12.38 7.85 -7.86
CA PRO A 156 13.43 7.64 -8.88
C PRO A 156 14.80 7.25 -8.29
N VAL A 157 15.53 6.36 -8.98
CA VAL A 157 16.99 6.23 -8.88
C VAL A 157 17.60 7.46 -9.57
N VAL A 158 17.56 8.61 -8.91
CA VAL A 158 18.32 9.80 -9.34
C VAL A 158 19.23 10.17 -8.20
N GLU A 159 20.53 9.97 -8.42
CA GLU A 159 21.58 10.58 -7.59
C GLU A 159 21.44 12.10 -7.67
N PRO A 160 21.24 12.81 -6.53
CA PRO A 160 21.22 14.26 -6.53
C PRO A 160 22.63 14.81 -6.75
N GLY A 161 22.89 15.26 -7.98
CA GLY A 161 23.78 16.40 -8.23
C GLY A 161 25.26 16.11 -8.48
N THR A 162 25.59 15.60 -9.66
CA THR A 162 26.84 16.03 -10.31
C THR A 162 26.59 17.43 -10.89
N ARG A 163 26.72 18.45 -10.03
CA ARG A 163 26.77 19.85 -10.47
C ARG A 163 28.16 20.08 -11.07
N LEU A 164 28.23 20.04 -12.39
CA LEU A 164 29.42 20.41 -13.15
C LEU A 164 29.54 21.94 -13.13
N ASP A 165 30.23 22.48 -12.13
CA ASP A 165 30.66 23.88 -12.11
C ASP A 165 32.17 23.95 -11.82
N GLY A 166 32.96 24.24 -12.87
CA GLY A 166 34.36 24.70 -12.77
C GLY A 166 35.41 23.79 -13.41
#